data_AF-A0A1J5GVG7-F1
#
_entry.id   AF-A0A1J5GVG7-F1
#
_cell.length_a   1.000
_cell.length_b   1.000
_cell.length_c   1.000
_cell.angle_alpha   90.00
_cell.angle_beta   90.00
_cell.angle_gamma   90.00
#
_symmetry.space_group_name_H-M   'P 1'
#
loop_
_entity.id
_entity.type
_entity.pdbx_description
1 polymer ?
#
loop_
_entity_poly.entity_id
_entity_poly.type
_entity_poly.pdbx_seq_one_letter_code
_entity_poly.pdbx_strand_id
1 'polypeptide(L)'
;MAKKAEHTEEVHRRLGQGEVLAINPAGQIIDRDPSNQMKLAQELGLTRPVVFEEHQPAEYTRPFDAEVAMFVQGALHLGDMTPAYAWAMICADLKKIGSKAKTFTDEIAMAALWKEKLGELRAAFNLPEEHFYIDTTGPILHVHPLEESGKTISPSGNPLSFDMLRGGSQMLPTDVGRGFEAILPTHFQSSGYNTSAHPEMDSSMGPMSAIPRVSIGRYARIGGAFNVQGGETLKIGDNAWVGQKAYFITQEHPADLPSQLARVRQYTSFPGVTIGDWAWVAKEAKVLYRTMYVGEGSVIAAQAKVNSWVGDYSLVTDAGHNTFYPLKAFVLGALGIRDTAEVLSLDWNKVESLFQEKYEEWRKQDHTPDSNIAEALAELRENPRQRVLFIGCHKEANILSAANAKDGKNPLRRIDIMSHGRGKQAFIMQALNGMRAMNVRFRNVEDLGNIPIGEFYEEPLYDMVVVQTSAADCCEGGHQVCKIFEEASRLVKPGGRIIGTLHDVDRHRDGMRLPEYVNVVGSLQNSSDTMAVHAQRVASGTH
;
A
#
# COMPACT_ATOMS: atom_id res chain seq x y z
N MET A 1 -8.20 -27.65 -25.66
CA MET A 1 -7.73 -28.28 -24.40
C MET A 1 -6.29 -28.78 -24.49
N ALA A 2 -5.88 -29.52 -25.53
CA ALA A 2 -4.49 -29.96 -25.72
C ALA A 2 -3.44 -28.83 -25.68
N LYS A 3 -3.65 -27.73 -26.43
CA LYS A 3 -2.77 -26.54 -26.40
C LYS A 3 -2.64 -25.86 -25.03
N LYS A 4 -3.62 -26.05 -24.14
CA LYS A 4 -3.60 -25.47 -22.79
C LYS A 4 -2.76 -26.33 -21.84
N ALA A 5 -2.84 -27.66 -21.98
CA ALA A 5 -2.00 -28.59 -21.23
C ALA A 5 -0.52 -28.47 -21.61
N GLU A 6 -0.23 -28.35 -22.91
CA GLU A 6 1.13 -28.19 -23.44
C GLU A 6 1.77 -26.86 -22.99
N HIS A 7 0.97 -25.78 -22.91
CA HIS A 7 1.41 -24.49 -22.37
C HIS A 7 1.68 -24.56 -20.86
N THR A 8 0.86 -25.28 -20.10
CA THR A 8 1.04 -25.45 -18.65
C THR A 8 2.27 -26.30 -18.32
N GLU A 9 2.54 -27.38 -19.06
CA GLU A 9 3.75 -28.19 -18.88
C GLU A 9 5.03 -27.40 -19.20
N GLU A 10 5.03 -26.61 -20.28
CA GLU A 10 6.17 -25.78 -20.66
C GLU A 10 6.46 -24.70 -19.60
N VAL A 11 5.41 -24.09 -19.03
CA VAL A 11 5.54 -23.12 -17.94
C VAL A 11 6.10 -23.76 -16.67
N HIS A 12 5.63 -24.95 -16.29
CA HIS A 12 6.16 -25.68 -15.13
C HIS A 12 7.61 -26.14 -15.34
N ARG A 13 7.95 -26.57 -16.57
CA ARG A 13 9.32 -26.95 -16.95
C ARG A 13 10.28 -25.77 -16.80
N ARG A 14 9.89 -24.59 -17.30
CA ARG A 14 10.70 -23.36 -17.22
C ARG A 14 10.79 -22.80 -15.80
N LEU A 15 9.72 -22.91 -14.99
CA LEU A 15 9.76 -22.62 -13.55
C LEU A 15 10.74 -23.54 -12.81
N GLY A 16 10.72 -24.84 -13.11
CA GLY A 16 11.66 -25.82 -12.52
C GLY A 16 13.13 -25.60 -12.92
N GLN A 17 13.37 -24.83 -13.98
CA GLN A 17 14.71 -24.46 -14.47
C GLN A 17 15.14 -23.04 -14.05
N GLY A 18 14.29 -22.30 -13.32
CA GLY A 18 14.57 -20.93 -12.88
C GLY A 18 14.51 -19.88 -14.01
N GLU A 19 13.89 -20.20 -15.15
CA GLU A 19 13.83 -19.32 -16.33
C GLU A 19 12.63 -18.36 -16.33
N VAL A 20 11.74 -18.44 -15.34
CA VAL A 20 10.51 -17.64 -15.23
C VAL A 20 10.37 -17.12 -13.81
N LEU A 21 10.32 -15.79 -13.64
CA LEU A 21 10.26 -15.11 -12.33
C LEU A 21 8.82 -14.94 -11.80
N ALA A 22 7.84 -14.78 -12.68
CA ALA A 22 6.43 -14.64 -12.30
C ALA A 22 5.50 -14.94 -13.47
N ILE A 23 4.28 -15.39 -13.12
CA ILE A 23 3.16 -15.51 -14.03
C ILE A 23 2.08 -14.56 -13.50
N ASN A 24 1.52 -13.71 -14.36
CA ASN A 24 0.43 -12.84 -13.90
C ASN A 24 -0.87 -13.65 -13.67
N PRO A 25 -1.90 -13.09 -13.02
CA PRO A 25 -3.18 -13.77 -12.82
C PRO A 25 -3.86 -14.23 -14.13
N ALA A 26 -3.47 -13.67 -15.28
CA ALA A 26 -3.96 -14.05 -16.61
C ALA A 26 -3.15 -15.22 -17.25
N GLY A 27 -2.17 -15.80 -16.55
CA GLY A 27 -1.39 -16.94 -17.04
C GLY A 27 -0.27 -16.57 -18.02
N GLN A 28 0.05 -15.29 -18.18
CA GLN A 28 1.13 -14.83 -19.06
C GLN A 28 2.47 -14.86 -18.33
N ILE A 29 3.48 -15.40 -19.00
CA ILE A 29 4.89 -15.30 -18.58
C ILE A 29 5.26 -13.82 -18.63
N ILE A 30 5.54 -13.22 -17.47
CA ILE A 30 6.08 -11.86 -17.42
C ILE A 30 7.58 -11.98 -17.69
N ASP A 31 8.00 -11.73 -18.92
CA ASP A 31 9.40 -11.61 -19.28
C ASP A 31 9.90 -10.21 -18.85
N ARG A 32 10.33 -10.10 -17.59
CA ARG A 32 11.17 -8.99 -17.12
C ARG A 32 12.59 -9.47 -17.24
N ASP A 33 13.31 -8.96 -18.25
CA ASP A 33 14.69 -9.34 -18.56
C ASP A 33 15.55 -9.49 -17.27
N PRO A 34 15.76 -10.73 -16.79
CA PRO A 34 16.45 -11.00 -15.53
C PRO A 34 17.93 -10.61 -15.61
N SER A 35 18.48 -10.50 -16.82
CA SER A 35 19.89 -10.14 -17.03
C SER A 35 20.16 -8.70 -16.61
N ASN A 36 19.19 -7.79 -16.78
CA ASN A 36 19.33 -6.41 -16.31
C ASN A 36 19.20 -6.29 -14.79
N GLN A 37 18.28 -7.03 -14.16
CA GLN A 37 18.15 -7.01 -12.70
C GLN A 37 19.33 -7.70 -12.00
N MET A 38 19.82 -8.82 -12.53
CA MET A 38 20.96 -9.53 -11.95
C MET A 38 22.27 -8.78 -12.16
N LYS A 39 22.45 -8.11 -13.30
CA LYS A 39 23.57 -7.20 -13.54
C LYS A 39 23.50 -5.98 -12.61
N LEU A 40 22.32 -5.41 -12.42
CA LEU A 40 22.09 -4.28 -11.51
C LEU A 40 22.29 -4.67 -10.04
N ALA A 41 21.86 -5.87 -9.65
CA ALA A 41 22.11 -6.45 -8.34
C ALA A 41 23.62 -6.63 -8.09
N GLN A 42 24.36 -7.14 -9.08
CA GLN A 42 25.82 -7.26 -9.02
C GLN A 42 26.52 -5.89 -8.96
N GLU A 43 26.04 -4.90 -9.73
CA GLU A 43 26.54 -3.51 -9.70
C GLU A 43 26.26 -2.82 -8.36
N LEU A 44 25.13 -3.11 -7.72
CA LEU A 44 24.80 -2.69 -6.35
C LEU A 44 25.62 -3.41 -5.28
N GLY A 45 26.50 -4.34 -5.67
CA GLY A 45 27.38 -5.05 -4.76
C GLY A 45 26.70 -6.17 -3.97
N LEU A 46 25.57 -6.70 -4.45
CA LEU A 46 24.97 -7.94 -3.93
C LEU A 46 25.92 -9.10 -4.26
N THR A 47 26.97 -9.22 -3.45
CA THR A 47 28.06 -10.18 -3.61
C THR A 47 27.90 -11.25 -2.54
N ARG A 48 27.05 -12.24 -2.87
CA ARG A 48 26.78 -13.53 -2.21
C ARG A 48 25.38 -13.63 -1.59
N PRO A 49 24.77 -14.82 -1.60
CA PRO A 49 23.64 -15.09 -0.72
C PRO A 49 24.09 -14.80 0.70
N VAL A 50 23.37 -13.91 1.39
CA VAL A 50 23.45 -13.84 2.83
C VAL A 50 23.00 -15.21 3.32
N VAL A 51 23.91 -16.00 3.85
CA VAL A 51 23.55 -17.27 4.47
C VAL A 51 22.95 -16.89 5.82
N PHE A 52 21.63 -16.75 5.85
CA PHE A 52 20.92 -16.68 7.11
C PHE A 52 21.16 -18.01 7.81
N GLU A 53 21.73 -17.96 9.01
CA GLU A 53 21.52 -19.08 9.92
C GLU A 53 20.02 -19.08 10.22
N GLU A 54 19.27 -19.86 9.46
CA GLU A 54 17.91 -20.25 9.82
C GLU A 54 18.02 -21.02 11.13
N HIS A 55 17.93 -20.28 12.23
CA HIS A 55 17.39 -20.85 13.43
C HIS A 55 15.92 -21.11 13.13
N GLN A 56 15.63 -22.31 12.62
CA GLN A 56 14.30 -22.87 12.78
C GLN A 56 13.93 -22.65 14.24
N PRO A 57 12.80 -22.00 14.53
CA PRO A 57 12.38 -21.78 15.90
C PRO A 57 12.20 -23.15 16.53
N ALA A 58 13.26 -23.64 17.20
CA ALA A 58 13.24 -24.88 17.95
C ALA A 58 12.05 -24.76 18.88
N GLU A 59 11.04 -25.61 18.66
CA GLU A 59 9.72 -25.62 19.32
C GLU A 59 9.71 -24.66 20.49
N TYR A 60 9.40 -23.37 20.24
CA TYR A 60 9.42 -22.39 21.31
C TYR A 60 8.39 -22.87 22.32
N THR A 61 8.87 -23.47 23.43
CA THR A 61 8.04 -23.99 24.51
C THR A 61 7.07 -22.88 24.85
N ARG A 62 5.77 -23.08 24.58
CA ARG A 62 4.83 -21.97 24.48
C ARG A 62 4.77 -21.31 25.86
N PRO A 63 5.25 -20.07 26.03
CA PRO A 63 5.32 -19.44 27.35
C PRO A 63 3.93 -19.16 27.97
N PHE A 64 2.86 -19.59 27.29
CA PHE A 64 1.47 -19.43 27.64
C PHE A 64 0.70 -20.75 27.77
N ASP A 65 1.35 -21.92 27.79
CA ASP A 65 0.64 -23.22 27.78
C ASP A 65 -0.41 -23.36 28.89
N ALA A 66 -0.13 -22.87 30.10
CA ALA A 66 -1.08 -22.91 31.21
C ALA A 66 -2.30 -21.99 30.97
N GLU A 67 -2.07 -20.79 30.46
CA GLU A 67 -3.14 -19.84 30.10
C GLU A 67 -3.95 -20.27 28.88
N VAL A 68 -3.29 -20.85 27.88
CA VAL A 68 -3.93 -21.43 26.69
C VAL A 68 -4.81 -22.61 27.08
N ALA A 69 -4.36 -23.46 28.00
CA ALA A 69 -5.17 -24.57 28.52
C ALA A 69 -6.43 -24.09 29.25
N MET A 70 -6.36 -22.98 30.00
CA MET A 70 -7.55 -22.35 30.61
C MET A 70 -8.50 -21.77 29.56
N PHE A 71 -7.97 -21.25 28.46
CA PHE A 71 -8.76 -20.69 27.35
C PHE A 71 -9.51 -21.78 26.56
N VAL A 72 -8.89 -22.94 26.35
CA VAL A 72 -9.49 -24.08 25.63
C VAL A 72 -10.80 -24.56 26.27
N GLN A 73 -10.98 -24.41 27.60
CA GLN A 73 -12.24 -24.74 28.25
C GLN A 73 -13.39 -23.79 27.87
N GLY A 74 -13.10 -22.53 27.52
CA GLY A 74 -14.10 -21.57 27.04
C GLY A 74 -14.41 -21.70 25.54
N ALA A 75 -13.44 -22.13 24.73
CA ALA A 75 -13.58 -22.31 23.28
C ALA A 75 -14.60 -23.40 22.89
N LEU A 76 -14.90 -24.33 23.80
CA LEU A 76 -15.90 -25.40 23.63
C LEU A 76 -17.33 -24.89 23.39
N HIS A 77 -17.58 -23.58 23.55
CA HIS A 77 -18.91 -22.97 23.37
C HIS A 77 -18.97 -21.88 22.29
N LEU A 78 -17.94 -21.71 21.44
CA LEU A 78 -17.95 -20.66 20.40
C LEU A 78 -19.16 -20.75 19.45
N GLY A 79 -19.61 -21.97 19.13
CA GLY A 79 -20.78 -22.21 18.27
C GLY A 79 -22.12 -21.82 18.90
N ASP A 80 -22.18 -21.67 20.23
CA ASP A 80 -23.39 -21.26 20.96
C ASP A 80 -23.49 -19.73 21.09
N MET A 81 -22.43 -19.01 20.72
CA MET A 81 -22.31 -17.56 20.84
C MET A 81 -22.67 -16.85 19.54
N THR A 82 -23.06 -15.57 19.63
CA THR A 82 -23.12 -14.74 18.43
C THR A 82 -21.69 -14.50 17.90
N PRO A 83 -21.51 -14.41 16.57
CA PRO A 83 -20.20 -14.15 15.96
C PRO A 83 -19.46 -12.94 16.56
N ALA A 84 -20.18 -11.86 16.82
CA ALA A 84 -19.64 -10.63 17.41
C ALA A 84 -19.18 -10.81 18.86
N TYR A 85 -19.95 -11.55 19.67
CA TYR A 85 -19.59 -11.83 21.06
C TYR A 85 -18.35 -12.74 21.15
N ALA A 86 -18.31 -13.78 20.32
CA ALA A 86 -17.15 -14.67 20.20
C ALA A 86 -15.87 -13.91 19.81
N TRP A 87 -15.96 -13.01 18.82
CA TRP A 87 -14.87 -12.11 18.45
C TRP A 87 -14.40 -11.25 19.63
N ALA A 88 -15.32 -10.58 20.32
CA ALA A 88 -15.00 -9.71 21.44
C ALA A 88 -14.31 -10.45 22.60
N MET A 89 -14.77 -11.67 22.91
CA MET A 89 -14.14 -12.53 23.91
C MET A 89 -12.71 -12.92 23.54
N ILE A 90 -12.49 -13.41 22.31
CA ILE A 90 -11.16 -13.77 21.82
C ILE A 90 -10.20 -12.58 21.92
N CYS A 91 -10.63 -11.39 21.48
CA CYS A 91 -9.81 -10.19 21.59
C CYS A 91 -9.50 -9.81 23.05
N ALA A 92 -10.47 -9.91 23.95
CA ALA A 92 -10.27 -9.60 25.38
C ALA A 92 -9.26 -10.54 26.04
N ASP A 93 -9.32 -11.83 25.75
CA ASP A 93 -8.42 -12.83 26.29
C ASP A 93 -7.01 -12.71 25.71
N LEU A 94 -6.89 -12.55 24.38
CA LEU A 94 -5.60 -12.31 23.73
C LEU A 94 -4.93 -11.02 24.23
N LYS A 95 -5.72 -9.99 24.54
CA LYS A 95 -5.23 -8.77 25.20
C LYS A 95 -4.68 -9.07 26.59
N LYS A 96 -5.42 -9.83 27.41
CA LYS A 96 -5.01 -10.20 28.77
C LYS A 96 -3.71 -11.01 28.75
N ILE A 97 -3.59 -11.99 27.86
CA ILE A 97 -2.37 -12.79 27.68
C ILE A 97 -1.24 -11.90 27.16
N GLY A 98 -1.49 -11.12 26.12
CA GLY A 98 -0.49 -10.23 25.52
C GLY A 98 0.04 -9.16 26.47
N SER A 99 -0.71 -8.75 27.50
CA SER A 99 -0.22 -7.85 28.55
C SER A 99 0.94 -8.43 29.38
N LYS A 100 1.11 -9.77 29.37
CA LYS A 100 2.17 -10.49 30.06
C LYS A 100 3.42 -10.69 29.21
N ALA A 101 3.36 -10.45 27.90
CA ALA A 101 4.50 -10.57 27.01
C ALA A 101 5.58 -9.52 27.37
N LYS A 102 6.78 -10.00 27.69
CA LYS A 102 7.92 -9.17 28.17
C LYS A 102 9.16 -9.29 27.30
N THR A 103 9.27 -10.38 26.53
CA THR A 103 10.44 -10.68 25.69
C THR A 103 10.04 -10.74 24.21
N PHE A 104 11.01 -10.60 23.31
CA PHE A 104 10.77 -10.78 21.87
C PHE A 104 10.21 -12.17 21.52
N THR A 105 10.66 -13.20 22.24
CA THR A 105 10.10 -14.56 22.12
C THR A 105 8.61 -14.58 22.48
N ASP A 106 8.22 -13.90 23.56
CA ASP A 106 6.81 -13.77 23.94
C ASP A 106 6.01 -13.04 22.84
N GLU A 107 6.56 -11.97 22.27
CA GLU A 107 5.89 -11.17 21.24
C GLU A 107 5.67 -11.97 19.93
N ILE A 108 6.64 -12.80 19.53
CA ILE A 108 6.49 -13.74 18.39
C ILE A 108 5.45 -14.82 18.72
N ALA A 109 5.54 -15.42 19.91
CA ALA A 109 4.57 -16.41 20.37
C ALA A 109 3.15 -15.85 20.43
N MET A 110 3.00 -14.56 20.78
CA MET A 110 1.71 -13.87 20.75
C MET A 110 1.14 -13.79 19.35
N ALA A 111 1.93 -13.45 18.32
CA ALA A 111 1.42 -13.42 16.94
C ALA A 111 0.98 -14.80 16.45
N ALA A 112 1.72 -15.86 16.80
CA ALA A 112 1.33 -17.24 16.52
C ALA A 112 0.03 -17.63 17.24
N LEU A 113 -0.13 -17.23 18.50
CA LEU A 113 -1.37 -17.46 19.26
C LEU A 113 -2.56 -16.71 18.65
N TRP A 114 -2.37 -15.45 18.23
CA TRP A 114 -3.39 -14.71 17.49
C TRP A 114 -3.82 -15.46 16.23
N LYS A 115 -2.87 -15.96 15.43
CA LYS A 115 -3.14 -16.75 14.22
C LYS A 115 -3.97 -18.00 14.54
N GLU A 116 -3.58 -18.76 15.57
CA GLU A 116 -4.28 -19.96 16.02
C GLU A 116 -5.73 -19.64 16.41
N LYS A 117 -5.94 -18.66 17.28
CA LYS A 117 -7.28 -18.32 17.82
C LYS A 117 -8.21 -17.70 16.78
N LEU A 118 -7.68 -16.89 15.86
CA LEU A 118 -8.48 -16.42 14.74
C LEU A 118 -8.82 -17.55 13.76
N GLY A 119 -7.94 -18.54 13.59
CA GLY A 119 -8.23 -19.76 12.83
C GLY A 119 -9.33 -20.63 13.45
N GLU A 120 -9.34 -20.78 14.78
CA GLU A 120 -10.43 -21.45 15.52
C GLU A 120 -11.77 -20.72 15.32
N LEU A 121 -11.78 -19.39 15.47
CA LEU A 121 -12.96 -18.56 15.24
C LEU A 121 -13.47 -18.71 13.79
N ARG A 122 -12.55 -18.67 12.82
CA ARG A 122 -12.84 -18.87 11.40
C ARG A 122 -13.56 -20.20 11.17
N ALA A 123 -13.03 -21.28 11.74
CA ALA A 123 -13.58 -22.62 11.59
C ALA A 123 -14.96 -22.75 12.27
N ALA A 124 -15.12 -22.21 13.49
CA ALA A 124 -16.37 -22.26 14.23
C ALA A 124 -17.54 -21.61 13.48
N PHE A 125 -17.26 -20.54 12.73
CA PHE A 125 -18.25 -19.81 11.97
C PHE A 125 -18.26 -20.11 10.47
N ASN A 126 -17.43 -21.04 9.97
CA ASN A 126 -17.31 -21.35 8.54
C ASN A 126 -17.00 -20.11 7.67
N LEU A 127 -16.08 -19.27 8.14
CA LEU A 127 -15.59 -18.10 7.42
C LEU A 127 -14.56 -18.50 6.33
N PRO A 128 -14.45 -17.74 5.23
CA PRO A 128 -13.44 -17.97 4.19
C PRO A 128 -12.01 -17.96 4.74
N GLU A 129 -11.10 -18.66 4.06
CA GLU A 129 -9.70 -18.81 4.50
C GLU A 129 -9.00 -17.45 4.67
N GLU A 130 -9.28 -16.53 3.74
CA GLU A 130 -8.76 -15.18 3.67
C GLU A 130 -9.39 -14.19 4.67
N HIS A 131 -10.42 -14.59 5.42
CA HIS A 131 -11.09 -13.70 6.38
C HIS A 131 -10.16 -13.31 7.53
N PHE A 132 -9.34 -14.25 7.98
CA PHE A 132 -8.27 -14.03 8.96
C PHE A 132 -6.95 -14.59 8.44
N TYR A 133 -5.98 -13.71 8.27
CA TYR A 133 -4.65 -14.06 7.80
C TYR A 133 -3.59 -13.36 8.64
N ILE A 134 -2.65 -14.13 9.19
CA ILE A 134 -1.46 -13.60 9.87
C ILE A 134 -0.26 -14.43 9.38
N ASP A 135 0.64 -13.79 8.64
CA ASP A 135 1.90 -14.43 8.23
C ASP A 135 2.94 -14.28 9.35
N THR A 136 3.15 -15.36 10.10
CA THR A 136 4.16 -15.48 11.15
C THR A 136 5.44 -16.18 10.67
N THR A 137 5.60 -16.36 9.35
CA THR A 137 6.77 -17.02 8.77
C THR A 137 7.96 -16.07 8.64
N GLY A 138 9.11 -16.63 8.29
CA GLY A 138 10.38 -15.91 8.14
C GLY A 138 11.35 -16.18 9.30
N PRO A 139 12.67 -16.22 9.06
CA PRO A 139 13.66 -16.29 10.13
C PRO A 139 13.77 -14.96 10.90
N ILE A 140 14.32 -15.03 12.11
CA ILE A 140 14.84 -13.84 12.81
C ILE A 140 16.06 -13.34 12.04
N LEU A 141 16.07 -12.07 11.64
CA LEU A 141 17.19 -11.45 10.95
C LEU A 141 18.00 -10.63 11.95
N HIS A 142 19.25 -11.01 12.17
CA HIS A 142 20.15 -10.25 13.03
C HIS A 142 20.83 -9.13 12.24
N VAL A 143 20.74 -7.90 12.76
CA VAL A 143 21.41 -6.72 12.23
C VAL A 143 22.56 -6.38 13.16
N HIS A 144 23.78 -6.61 12.66
CA HIS A 144 25.00 -6.29 13.39
C HIS A 144 25.40 -4.85 13.08
N PRO A 145 25.51 -3.95 14.07
CA PRO A 145 26.23 -2.70 13.86
C PRO A 145 27.67 -3.08 13.52
N LEU A 146 28.25 -2.43 12.52
CA LEU A 146 29.66 -2.64 12.22
C LEU A 146 30.50 -2.35 13.45
N GLU A 147 31.29 -3.33 13.88
CA GLU A 147 32.46 -3.03 14.69
C GLU A 147 33.40 -2.22 13.81
N GLU A 148 33.62 -0.96 14.18
CA GLU A 148 34.68 -0.13 13.61
C GLU A 148 36.01 -0.89 13.78
N SER A 149 36.46 -1.55 12.71
CA SER A 149 37.77 -2.20 12.67
C SER A 149 38.87 -1.11 12.63
N GLY A 150 39.12 -0.45 13.76
CA GLY A 150 40.38 0.22 14.12
C GLY A 150 41.04 1.14 13.10
N LYS A 151 40.31 1.81 12.20
CA LYS A 151 40.89 2.75 11.22
C LYS A 151 40.25 4.14 11.34
N THR A 152 41.09 5.10 11.65
CA THR A 152 40.83 6.54 11.64
C THR A 152 40.14 6.95 10.33
N ILE A 153 38.98 7.57 10.47
CA ILE A 153 38.10 8.00 9.39
C ILE A 153 38.76 9.12 8.57
N SER A 154 38.89 8.92 7.26
CA SER A 154 38.85 10.00 6.26
C SER A 154 37.37 10.34 5.99
N PRO A 155 36.97 11.61 5.77
CA PRO A 155 35.58 12.08 5.95
C PRO A 155 34.56 11.66 4.87
N SER A 156 34.76 10.58 4.12
CA SER A 156 33.95 10.31 2.91
C SER A 156 33.68 8.84 2.61
N GLY A 157 33.30 8.01 3.58
CA GLY A 157 32.93 6.62 3.30
C GLY A 157 32.01 6.03 4.37
N ASN A 158 30.76 5.76 3.98
CA ASN A 158 29.76 5.06 4.78
C ASN A 158 30.21 3.60 4.99
N PRO A 159 30.04 3.01 6.18
CA PRO A 159 30.25 1.59 6.35
C PRO A 159 28.89 0.92 6.67
N LEU A 160 28.43 0.07 5.76
CA LEU A 160 27.46 -1.01 6.02
C LEU A 160 27.96 -2.22 5.22
N SER A 161 28.66 -3.14 5.89
CA SER A 161 28.99 -4.45 5.33
C SER A 161 28.67 -5.52 6.36
N PHE A 162 27.97 -6.56 5.91
CA PHE A 162 27.51 -7.68 6.73
C PHE A 162 28.62 -8.73 6.83
N ASP A 163 29.25 -8.87 8.00
CA ASP A 163 30.17 -9.97 8.28
C ASP A 163 29.49 -11.03 9.15
N MET A 164 29.45 -12.27 8.63
CA MET A 164 28.90 -13.43 9.32
C MET A 164 29.96 -14.05 10.24
N LEU A 165 29.75 -13.99 11.56
CA LEU A 165 30.53 -14.78 12.51
C LEU A 165 30.09 -16.25 12.44
N ARG A 166 31.02 -17.13 12.07
CA ARG A 166 30.91 -18.58 12.31
C ARG A 166 31.19 -18.85 13.78
N GLY A 167 30.24 -19.40 14.52
CA GLY A 167 30.52 -19.95 15.85
C GLY A 167 29.28 -20.27 16.65
N GLY A 168 28.90 -21.55 16.68
CA GLY A 168 27.75 -22.05 17.42
C GLY A 168 27.77 -21.65 18.89
N SER A 169 26.88 -20.74 19.24
CA SER A 169 26.47 -20.42 20.61
C SER A 169 25.02 -19.97 20.51
N GLN A 170 24.07 -20.71 21.07
CA GLN A 170 22.69 -20.25 21.24
C GLN A 170 22.70 -19.04 22.17
N MET A 171 22.80 -17.82 21.61
CA MET A 171 22.56 -16.61 22.36
C MET A 171 21.05 -16.39 22.45
N LEU A 172 20.51 -16.62 23.66
CA LEU A 172 19.16 -16.17 23.99
C LEU A 172 19.11 -14.63 23.94
N PRO A 173 18.00 -14.01 23.50
CA PRO A 173 17.87 -12.56 23.34
C PRO A 173 18.06 -11.71 24.62
N THR A 174 18.24 -12.31 25.78
CA THR A 174 18.48 -11.61 27.05
C THR A 174 19.93 -11.16 27.26
N ASP A 175 20.88 -11.74 26.54
CA ASP A 175 22.33 -11.41 26.64
C ASP A 175 22.81 -10.50 25.50
N VAL A 176 21.88 -9.92 24.75
CA VAL A 176 22.18 -9.02 23.65
C VAL A 176 22.70 -7.70 24.23
N GLY A 177 24.02 -7.61 24.33
CA GLY A 177 24.73 -6.38 24.70
C GLY A 177 24.24 -5.19 23.87
N ARG A 178 24.34 -4.00 24.43
CA ARG A 178 23.98 -2.73 23.78
C ARG A 178 24.57 -2.70 22.35
N GLY A 179 23.73 -2.88 21.33
CA GLY A 179 24.17 -2.76 19.94
C GLY A 179 23.44 -3.60 18.90
N PHE A 180 22.95 -4.80 19.22
CA PHE A 180 22.31 -5.62 18.17
C PHE A 180 20.86 -5.22 17.96
N GLU A 181 20.50 -4.95 16.71
CA GLU A 181 19.12 -4.78 16.30
C GLU A 181 18.69 -6.08 15.60
N ALA A 182 17.47 -6.56 15.83
CA ALA A 182 16.95 -7.75 15.16
C ALA A 182 15.62 -7.41 14.49
N ILE A 183 15.43 -7.90 13.27
CA ILE A 183 14.12 -7.92 12.62
C ILE A 183 13.50 -9.28 12.89
N LEU A 184 12.48 -9.25 13.74
CA LEU A 184 11.74 -10.43 14.14
C LEU A 184 10.66 -10.74 13.09
N PRO A 185 10.27 -12.01 12.94
CA PRO A 185 9.01 -12.36 12.29
C PRO A 185 7.84 -11.55 12.88
N THR A 186 6.68 -11.62 12.22
CA THR A 186 5.49 -10.87 12.68
C THR A 186 5.26 -11.08 14.17
N HIS A 187 5.26 -10.00 14.93
CA HIS A 187 5.27 -10.03 16.40
C HIS A 187 4.45 -8.88 16.99
N PHE A 188 3.80 -9.16 18.12
CA PHE A 188 2.88 -8.24 18.78
C PHE A 188 3.45 -7.83 20.15
N GLN A 189 3.84 -6.57 20.26
CA GLN A 189 4.32 -6.00 21.51
C GLN A 189 3.18 -5.82 22.51
N SER A 190 3.46 -6.03 23.80
CA SER A 190 2.56 -5.97 24.96
C SER A 190 1.14 -5.41 24.71
N SER A 191 0.13 -6.28 24.70
CA SER A 191 -1.31 -5.97 24.40
C SER A 191 -1.59 -5.40 23.01
N GLY A 192 -0.73 -5.69 22.04
CA GLY A 192 -0.56 -4.97 20.77
C GLY A 192 -1.80 -4.82 19.89
N TYR A 193 -2.84 -5.64 20.04
CA TYR A 193 -4.07 -5.46 19.29
C TYR A 193 -5.26 -5.38 20.23
N ASN A 194 -5.97 -4.25 20.18
CA ASN A 194 -7.20 -4.03 20.92
C ASN A 194 -8.30 -3.67 19.94
N THR A 195 -9.40 -4.43 19.94
CA THR A 195 -10.64 -3.96 19.33
C THR A 195 -11.67 -3.72 20.40
N SER A 196 -12.20 -2.51 20.42
CA SER A 196 -13.40 -2.22 21.20
C SER A 196 -14.59 -2.60 20.34
N ALA A 197 -15.17 -3.78 20.56
CA ALA A 197 -16.52 -4.04 20.07
C ALA A 197 -17.44 -3.02 20.74
N HIS A 198 -18.19 -2.24 19.96
CA HIS A 198 -19.18 -1.32 20.55
C HIS A 198 -20.37 -2.15 21.06
N PRO A 199 -20.98 -1.85 22.22
CA PRO A 199 -22.16 -2.57 22.74
C PRO A 199 -23.35 -2.61 21.78
N GLU A 200 -23.40 -1.73 20.78
CA GLU A 200 -24.44 -1.75 19.74
C GLU A 200 -24.17 -2.76 18.61
N MET A 201 -22.93 -3.26 18.50
CA MET A 201 -22.63 -4.48 17.75
C MET A 201 -23.22 -5.73 18.42
N ASP A 202 -23.60 -5.65 19.70
CA ASP A 202 -24.06 -6.77 20.52
C ASP A 202 -25.58 -7.05 20.37
N SER A 203 -26.37 -6.09 19.88
CA SER A 203 -27.84 -6.24 19.82
C SER A 203 -28.49 -6.01 18.44
N SER A 204 -27.78 -5.40 17.47
CA SER A 204 -28.36 -5.03 16.16
C SER A 204 -27.58 -5.49 14.93
N MET A 205 -26.39 -6.09 15.10
CA MET A 205 -25.65 -6.70 14.00
C MET A 205 -26.21 -8.10 13.75
N GLY A 206 -26.84 -8.27 12.59
CA GLY A 206 -27.30 -9.56 12.07
C GLY A 206 -26.13 -10.45 11.59
N PRO A 207 -26.19 -10.97 10.36
CA PRO A 207 -25.39 -12.11 9.87
C PRO A 207 -23.86 -11.96 10.00
N MET A 208 -23.15 -13.07 9.77
CA MET A 208 -21.69 -13.28 9.67
C MET A 208 -20.78 -12.10 9.24
N SER A 209 -21.30 -11.13 8.48
CA SER A 209 -20.63 -9.88 8.11
C SER A 209 -20.24 -8.98 9.30
N ALA A 210 -20.68 -9.31 10.52
CA ALA A 210 -20.34 -8.58 11.74
C ALA A 210 -18.92 -8.82 12.27
N ILE A 211 -18.24 -9.91 11.83
CA ILE A 211 -16.86 -10.20 12.23
C ILE A 211 -15.89 -9.45 11.29
N PRO A 212 -15.00 -8.56 11.82
CA PRO A 212 -14.06 -7.83 10.98
C PRO A 212 -13.09 -8.79 10.30
N ARG A 213 -12.67 -8.46 9.07
CA ARG A 213 -11.57 -9.17 8.39
C ARG A 213 -10.24 -8.63 8.88
N VAL A 214 -9.29 -9.51 9.15
CA VAL A 214 -7.93 -9.10 9.58
C VAL A 214 -6.89 -9.82 8.74
N SER A 215 -6.04 -9.05 8.08
CA SER A 215 -4.89 -9.55 7.31
C SER A 215 -3.62 -8.84 7.77
N ILE A 216 -2.61 -9.59 8.21
CA ILE A 216 -1.32 -9.08 8.66
C ILE A 216 -0.21 -9.82 7.91
N GLY A 217 0.61 -9.08 7.19
CA GLY A 217 1.72 -9.56 6.39
C GLY A 217 2.92 -10.04 7.22
N ARG A 218 3.95 -10.51 6.53
CA ARG A 218 5.20 -11.02 7.09
C ARG A 218 6.04 -9.89 7.66
N TYR A 219 6.82 -10.16 8.71
CA TYR A 219 7.70 -9.17 9.35
C TYR A 219 6.98 -7.90 9.83
N ALA A 220 5.65 -7.97 10.00
CA ALA A 220 4.88 -6.84 10.49
C ALA A 220 5.08 -6.67 12.00
N ARG A 221 5.33 -5.44 12.45
CA ARG A 221 5.50 -5.11 13.86
C ARG A 221 4.28 -4.39 14.39
N ILE A 222 3.60 -4.99 15.38
CA ILE A 222 2.43 -4.38 16.02
C ILE A 222 2.81 -3.89 17.42
N GLY A 223 2.88 -2.57 17.59
CA GLY A 223 3.28 -1.91 18.82
C GLY A 223 2.27 -2.08 19.95
N GLY A 224 2.78 -2.05 21.19
CA GLY A 224 1.96 -2.23 22.39
C GLY A 224 0.82 -1.24 22.50
N ALA A 225 -0.34 -1.73 22.95
CA ALA A 225 -1.58 -0.98 23.08
C ALA A 225 -2.08 -0.30 21.79
N PHE A 226 -1.72 -0.82 20.60
CA PHE A 226 -2.41 -0.44 19.37
C PHE A 226 -3.89 -0.83 19.47
N ASN A 227 -4.76 0.06 19.00
CA ASN A 227 -6.20 -0.09 19.11
C ASN A 227 -6.89 0.27 17.80
N VAL A 228 -7.87 -0.53 17.44
CA VAL A 228 -8.75 -0.35 16.29
C VAL A 228 -10.18 -0.30 16.80
N GLN A 229 -10.85 0.83 16.55
CA GLN A 229 -12.22 1.08 16.95
C GLN A 229 -13.13 1.02 15.72
N GLY A 230 -13.78 -0.13 15.52
CA GLY A 230 -14.70 -0.38 14.41
C GLY A 230 -14.03 -0.94 13.14
N GLY A 231 -14.75 -0.88 12.02
CA GLY A 231 -14.24 -1.17 10.67
C GLY A 231 -14.52 -2.59 10.16
N GLU A 232 -14.83 -2.68 8.87
CA GLU A 232 -15.10 -3.96 8.19
C GLU A 232 -13.83 -4.80 7.97
N THR A 233 -12.74 -4.17 7.53
CA THR A 233 -11.48 -4.87 7.21
C THR A 233 -10.27 -4.09 7.70
N LEU A 234 -9.34 -4.76 8.38
CA LEU A 234 -8.01 -4.26 8.66
C LEU A 234 -6.97 -5.07 7.89
N LYS A 235 -6.23 -4.41 7.00
CA LYS A 235 -5.09 -5.00 6.31
C LYS A 235 -3.81 -4.27 6.71
N ILE A 236 -2.79 -5.02 7.11
CA ILE A 236 -1.44 -4.55 7.40
C ILE A 236 -0.50 -5.36 6.51
N GLY A 237 0.26 -4.69 5.65
CA GLY A 237 1.16 -5.29 4.66
C GLY A 237 2.43 -5.88 5.26
N ASP A 238 3.28 -6.42 4.39
CA ASP A 238 4.57 -6.99 4.75
C ASP A 238 5.53 -5.90 5.21
N ASN A 239 6.37 -6.18 6.22
CA ASN A 239 7.34 -5.23 6.80
C ASN A 239 6.72 -3.93 7.34
N ALA A 240 5.39 -3.87 7.49
CA ALA A 240 4.73 -2.70 8.02
C ALA A 240 4.95 -2.59 9.53
N TRP A 241 5.09 -1.37 10.03
CA TRP A 241 5.26 -1.10 11.45
C TRP A 241 4.14 -0.20 11.97
N VAL A 242 3.35 -0.73 12.91
CA VAL A 242 2.40 0.05 13.70
C VAL A 242 3.02 0.33 15.07
N GLY A 243 3.19 1.60 15.40
CA GLY A 243 3.83 2.06 16.62
C GLY A 243 2.93 1.87 17.85
N GLN A 244 3.54 1.94 19.03
CA GLN A 244 2.82 1.83 20.29
C GLN A 244 1.69 2.86 20.39
N LYS A 245 0.54 2.44 20.92
CA LYS A 245 -0.64 3.30 21.14
C LYS A 245 -1.14 4.02 19.88
N ALA A 246 -0.77 3.56 18.68
CA ALA A 246 -1.44 4.01 17.48
C ALA A 246 -2.94 3.70 17.60
N TYR A 247 -3.79 4.59 17.10
CA TYR A 247 -5.23 4.52 17.32
C TYR A 247 -5.98 4.67 16.00
N PHE A 248 -6.67 3.62 15.58
CA PHE A 248 -7.44 3.62 14.34
C PHE A 248 -8.91 3.76 14.69
N ILE A 249 -9.57 4.78 14.13
CA ILE A 249 -11.00 5.02 14.29
C ILE A 249 -11.63 4.80 12.92
N THR A 250 -12.41 3.75 12.79
CA THR A 250 -13.00 3.29 11.52
C THR A 250 -14.52 3.25 11.62
N GLN A 251 -15.07 4.22 12.34
CA GLN A 251 -16.50 4.37 12.57
C GLN A 251 -16.89 5.85 12.61
N GLU A 252 -18.09 6.17 12.13
CA GLU A 252 -18.65 7.53 12.12
C GLU A 252 -20.08 7.53 12.65
N HIS A 253 -20.40 8.50 13.52
CA HIS A 253 -21.77 8.74 13.97
C HIS A 253 -22.46 9.78 13.08
N PRO A 254 -23.79 9.73 12.92
CA PRO A 254 -24.53 10.75 12.21
C PRO A 254 -24.33 12.13 12.87
N ALA A 255 -23.81 13.08 12.08
CA ALA A 255 -23.49 14.43 12.55
C ALA A 255 -24.68 15.40 12.52
N ASP A 256 -25.76 15.02 11.84
CA ASP A 256 -27.01 15.76 11.72
C ASP A 256 -27.94 15.60 12.94
N LEU A 257 -27.59 14.69 13.87
CA LEU A 257 -28.36 14.42 15.08
C LEU A 257 -27.68 15.01 16.33
N PRO A 258 -28.45 15.46 17.34
CA PRO A 258 -27.93 15.75 18.67
C PRO A 258 -27.14 14.56 19.24
N SER A 259 -26.07 14.83 19.99
CA SER A 259 -25.10 13.81 20.44
C SER A 259 -25.71 12.60 21.17
N GLN A 260 -26.79 12.79 21.93
CA GLN A 260 -27.46 11.67 22.61
C GLN A 260 -28.26 10.79 21.63
N LEU A 261 -28.81 11.36 20.56
CA LEU A 261 -29.49 10.62 19.50
C LEU A 261 -28.48 9.95 18.56
N ALA A 262 -27.36 10.61 18.28
CA ALA A 262 -26.27 10.03 17.50
C ALA A 262 -25.64 8.80 18.19
N ARG A 263 -25.66 8.76 19.54
CA ARG A 263 -25.16 7.66 20.36
C ARG A 263 -26.01 6.40 20.38
N VAL A 264 -27.28 6.50 20.03
CA VAL A 264 -28.25 5.38 20.03
C VAL A 264 -28.65 4.96 18.61
N ARG A 265 -28.05 5.60 17.61
CA ARG A 265 -28.22 5.29 16.19
C ARG A 265 -27.03 4.49 15.70
N GLN A 266 -27.30 3.55 14.80
CA GLN A 266 -26.27 2.83 14.07
C GLN A 266 -25.32 3.83 13.39
N TYR A 267 -24.04 3.47 13.40
CA TYR A 267 -22.98 4.21 12.70
C TYR A 267 -23.31 4.37 11.22
N THR A 268 -22.89 5.49 10.64
CA THR A 268 -23.12 5.81 9.22
C THR A 268 -22.13 5.13 8.30
N SER A 269 -20.91 4.83 8.77
CA SER A 269 -19.87 4.18 7.99
C SER A 269 -18.93 3.32 8.85
N PHE A 270 -18.42 2.22 8.27
CA PHE A 270 -17.42 1.33 8.87
C PHE A 270 -16.27 1.00 7.91
N PRO A 271 -15.59 2.01 7.35
CA PRO A 271 -14.59 1.77 6.32
C PRO A 271 -13.45 0.88 6.81
N GLY A 272 -13.00 -0.02 5.94
CA GLY A 272 -11.77 -0.75 6.15
C GLY A 272 -10.54 0.17 6.07
N VAL A 273 -9.43 -0.27 6.68
CA VAL A 273 -8.13 0.42 6.62
C VAL A 273 -7.08 -0.54 6.11
N THR A 274 -6.37 -0.11 5.06
CA THR A 274 -5.21 -0.80 4.52
C THR A 274 -3.94 -0.01 4.83
N ILE A 275 -3.00 -0.64 5.52
CA ILE A 275 -1.63 -0.19 5.69
C ILE A 275 -0.78 -0.99 4.70
N GLY A 276 -0.16 -0.32 3.73
CA GLY A 276 0.66 -0.96 2.69
C GLY A 276 1.96 -1.53 3.22
N ASP A 277 2.65 -2.29 2.38
CA ASP A 277 3.94 -2.90 2.72
C ASP A 277 4.95 -1.82 3.12
N TRP A 278 5.88 -2.14 4.02
CA TRP A 278 6.95 -1.22 4.48
C TRP A 278 6.46 0.11 5.07
N ALA A 279 5.15 0.29 5.26
CA ALA A 279 4.59 1.51 5.81
C ALA A 279 4.81 1.57 7.32
N TRP A 280 4.97 2.78 7.85
CA TRP A 280 5.19 3.01 9.26
C TRP A 280 4.18 3.99 9.83
N VAL A 281 3.31 3.51 10.71
CA VAL A 281 2.44 4.36 11.53
C VAL A 281 3.12 4.57 12.87
N ALA A 282 3.66 5.75 13.14
CA ALA A 282 4.45 5.97 14.34
C ALA A 282 3.62 5.98 15.64
N LYS A 283 4.33 6.04 16.77
CA LYS A 283 3.76 6.02 18.12
C LYS A 283 2.68 7.08 18.30
N GLU A 284 1.55 6.69 18.89
CA GLU A 284 0.41 7.56 19.22
C GLU A 284 -0.24 8.28 18.02
N ALA A 285 0.11 7.92 16.78
CA ALA A 285 -0.56 8.43 15.59
C ALA A 285 -2.03 7.96 15.54
N LYS A 286 -2.89 8.80 14.98
CA LYS A 286 -4.33 8.57 14.86
C LYS A 286 -4.72 8.47 13.39
N VAL A 287 -5.21 7.29 13.00
CA VAL A 287 -5.75 7.02 11.67
C VAL A 287 -7.27 7.09 11.77
N LEU A 288 -7.86 8.16 11.25
CA LEU A 288 -9.28 8.41 11.36
C LEU A 288 -10.05 7.80 10.17
N TYR A 289 -11.38 7.75 10.28
CA TYR A 289 -12.25 6.91 9.47
C TYR A 289 -12.18 7.19 7.96
N ARG A 290 -11.81 8.41 7.54
CA ARG A 290 -11.61 8.73 6.11
C ARG A 290 -10.25 8.30 5.58
N THR A 291 -9.36 7.76 6.42
CA THR A 291 -8.05 7.23 6.02
C THR A 291 -8.16 5.75 5.74
N MET A 292 -8.69 5.41 4.57
CA MET A 292 -8.88 4.01 4.15
C MET A 292 -7.57 3.33 3.68
N TYR A 293 -6.53 4.13 3.39
CA TYR A 293 -5.28 3.65 2.83
C TYR A 293 -4.09 4.45 3.36
N VAL A 294 -3.05 3.74 3.79
CA VAL A 294 -1.73 4.26 4.13
C VAL A 294 -0.73 3.61 3.19
N GLY A 295 -0.12 4.41 2.32
CA GLY A 295 0.65 3.91 1.19
C GLY A 295 1.90 3.10 1.53
N GLU A 296 2.36 2.32 0.56
CA GLU A 296 3.56 1.49 0.69
C GLU A 296 4.80 2.35 0.99
N GLY A 297 5.63 1.93 1.94
CA GLY A 297 6.85 2.65 2.33
C GLY A 297 6.60 4.04 2.93
N SER A 298 5.34 4.42 3.16
CA SER A 298 4.96 5.70 3.73
C SER A 298 5.20 5.74 5.24
N VAL A 299 5.20 6.94 5.81
CA VAL A 299 5.40 7.18 7.23
C VAL A 299 4.36 8.18 7.72
N ILE A 300 3.60 7.81 8.75
CA ILE A 300 2.79 8.74 9.53
C ILE A 300 3.58 9.09 10.78
N ALA A 301 3.86 10.38 10.97
CA ALA A 301 4.66 10.86 12.10
C ALA A 301 4.00 10.58 13.45
N ALA A 302 4.81 10.55 14.50
CA ALA A 302 4.31 10.29 15.86
C ALA A 302 3.28 11.35 16.26
N GLN A 303 2.22 10.91 16.94
CA GLN A 303 1.08 11.75 17.35
C GLN A 303 0.28 12.41 16.22
N ALA A 304 0.65 12.18 14.95
CA ALA A 304 -0.03 12.78 13.81
C ALA A 304 -1.46 12.26 13.67
N LYS A 305 -2.37 13.12 13.21
CA LYS A 305 -3.79 12.81 12.95
C LYS A 305 -4.04 12.87 11.45
N VAL A 306 -4.38 11.73 10.87
CA VAL A 306 -4.68 11.64 9.44
C VAL A 306 -6.15 11.29 9.23
N ASN A 307 -6.84 12.06 8.38
CA ASN A 307 -8.25 11.86 8.02
C ASN A 307 -8.45 11.86 6.49
N SER A 308 -7.48 11.31 5.78
CA SER A 308 -7.53 11.06 4.35
C SER A 308 -6.43 10.07 3.99
N TRP A 309 -6.57 9.36 2.88
CA TRP A 309 -5.55 8.40 2.45
C TRP A 309 -4.16 9.02 2.33
N VAL A 310 -3.13 8.23 2.60
CA VAL A 310 -1.72 8.62 2.53
C VAL A 310 -1.10 7.97 1.30
N GLY A 311 -0.34 8.75 0.52
CA GLY A 311 0.30 8.23 -0.68
C GLY A 311 1.49 7.33 -0.39
N ASP A 312 1.83 6.49 -1.37
CA ASP A 312 3.01 5.65 -1.33
C ASP A 312 4.26 6.52 -1.17
N TYR A 313 5.23 5.99 -0.43
CA TYR A 313 6.54 6.58 -0.14
C TYR A 313 6.46 8.02 0.39
N SER A 314 5.38 8.36 1.10
CA SER A 314 5.14 9.71 1.59
C SER A 314 5.33 9.79 3.11
N LEU A 315 5.82 10.90 3.63
CA LEU A 315 5.84 11.27 5.04
C LEU A 315 4.70 12.25 5.29
N VAL A 316 3.82 11.92 6.25
CA VAL A 316 2.69 12.74 6.65
C VAL A 316 2.81 13.16 8.11
N THR A 317 2.59 14.45 8.35
CA THR A 317 2.51 15.07 9.68
C THR A 317 1.12 15.68 9.88
N ASP A 318 0.84 16.24 11.06
CA ASP A 318 -0.44 16.91 11.37
C ASP A 318 -0.85 18.03 10.40
N ALA A 319 0.12 18.61 9.68
CA ALA A 319 -0.14 19.67 8.71
C ALA A 319 -0.68 19.15 7.36
N GLY A 320 -0.79 17.83 7.18
CA GLY A 320 -1.28 17.22 5.92
C GLY A 320 -0.33 17.38 4.72
N HIS A 321 0.88 17.88 4.95
CA HIS A 321 1.93 17.97 3.92
C HIS A 321 2.55 16.59 3.68
N ASN A 322 2.71 16.22 2.40
CA ASN A 322 3.45 15.02 2.00
C ASN A 322 4.87 15.43 1.65
N THR A 323 5.86 14.89 2.36
CA THR A 323 7.25 14.86 1.86
C THR A 323 7.48 13.49 1.24
N PHE A 324 8.16 13.39 0.09
CA PHE A 324 8.38 12.09 -0.55
C PHE A 324 9.71 11.47 -0.13
N TYR A 325 9.79 10.14 -0.20
CA TYR A 325 11.00 9.33 -0.09
C TYR A 325 11.37 8.67 -1.44
N PRO A 326 11.94 9.42 -2.40
CA PRO A 326 12.30 8.90 -3.73
C PRO A 326 13.18 7.67 -3.70
N LEU A 327 14.14 7.60 -2.77
CA LEU A 327 15.06 6.47 -2.67
C LEU A 327 14.35 5.17 -2.29
N LYS A 328 13.35 5.23 -1.40
CA LYS A 328 12.49 4.08 -1.07
C LYS A 328 11.67 3.65 -2.29
N ALA A 329 11.07 4.63 -2.99
CA ALA A 329 10.32 4.37 -4.21
C ALA A 329 11.19 3.76 -5.31
N PHE A 330 12.47 4.13 -5.37
CA PHE A 330 13.42 3.57 -6.31
C PHE A 330 13.70 2.10 -6.01
N VAL A 331 14.05 1.76 -4.77
CA VAL A 331 14.34 0.38 -4.36
C VAL A 331 13.09 -0.52 -4.46
N LEU A 332 12.02 -0.15 -3.77
CA LEU A 332 10.82 -0.99 -3.64
C LEU A 332 9.96 -0.98 -4.92
N GLY A 333 9.96 0.14 -5.64
CA GLY A 333 9.13 0.36 -6.82
C GLY A 333 9.87 0.09 -8.14
N ALA A 334 10.95 0.83 -8.40
CA ALA A 334 11.64 0.78 -9.69
C ALA A 334 12.53 -0.46 -9.85
N LEU A 335 13.31 -0.80 -8.81
CA LEU A 335 14.13 -2.02 -8.79
C LEU A 335 13.28 -3.24 -8.46
N GLY A 336 12.20 -3.06 -7.70
CA GLY A 336 11.28 -4.13 -7.31
C GLY A 336 11.86 -5.05 -6.23
N ILE A 337 12.87 -4.59 -5.49
CA ILE A 337 13.50 -5.33 -4.39
C ILE A 337 12.53 -5.30 -3.22
N ARG A 338 11.99 -6.46 -2.83
CA ARG A 338 10.95 -6.58 -1.80
C ARG A 338 11.29 -7.50 -0.66
N ASP A 339 12.24 -8.42 -0.86
CA ASP A 339 12.67 -9.33 0.18
C ASP A 339 13.34 -8.55 1.31
N THR A 340 12.91 -8.82 2.56
CA THR A 340 13.36 -8.07 3.73
C THR A 340 14.86 -8.16 3.91
N ALA A 341 15.40 -9.36 3.73
CA ALA A 341 16.81 -9.67 3.87
C ALA A 341 17.63 -8.98 2.78
N GLU A 342 17.16 -9.01 1.54
CA GLU A 342 17.78 -8.30 0.42
C GLU A 342 17.82 -6.79 0.67
N VAL A 343 16.70 -6.16 1.07
CA VAL A 343 16.63 -4.71 1.37
C VAL A 343 17.62 -4.31 2.47
N LEU A 344 17.71 -5.11 3.54
CA LEU A 344 18.64 -4.84 4.64
C LEU A 344 20.09 -4.95 4.16
N SER A 345 20.38 -5.87 3.24
CA SER A 345 21.74 -6.12 2.74
C SER A 345 22.28 -5.06 1.76
N LEU A 346 21.44 -4.12 1.31
CA LEU A 346 21.81 -3.13 0.30
C LEU A 346 22.90 -2.17 0.80
N ASP A 347 23.91 -1.91 -0.05
CA ASP A 347 24.80 -0.77 0.10
C ASP A 347 24.06 0.51 -0.32
N TRP A 348 23.51 1.21 0.66
CA TRP A 348 22.68 2.40 0.42
C TRP A 348 23.44 3.54 -0.28
N ASN A 349 24.77 3.61 -0.22
CA ASN A 349 25.51 4.60 -1.02
C ASN A 349 25.47 4.26 -2.50
N LYS A 350 25.61 2.98 -2.84
CA LYS A 350 25.55 2.52 -4.23
C LYS A 350 24.15 2.69 -4.77
N VAL A 351 23.14 2.37 -3.97
CA VAL A 351 21.74 2.64 -4.30
C VAL A 351 21.52 4.13 -4.56
N GLU A 352 22.01 5.01 -3.69
CA GLU A 352 21.91 6.46 -3.87
C GLU A 352 22.68 6.93 -5.11
N SER A 353 23.91 6.47 -5.31
CA SER A 353 24.72 6.83 -6.49
C SER A 353 24.05 6.41 -7.79
N LEU A 354 23.55 5.18 -7.85
CA LEU A 354 22.78 4.67 -8.99
C LEU A 354 21.49 5.48 -9.19
N PHE A 355 20.77 5.77 -8.11
CA PHE A 355 19.56 6.59 -8.18
C PHE A 355 19.86 7.97 -8.78
N GLN A 356 20.93 8.63 -8.33
CA GLN A 356 21.32 9.94 -8.86
C GLN A 356 21.72 9.88 -10.34
N GLU A 357 22.48 8.85 -10.74
CA GLU A 357 22.81 8.61 -12.15
C GLU A 357 21.55 8.48 -13.00
N LYS A 358 20.63 7.59 -12.61
CA LYS A 358 19.38 7.34 -13.34
C LYS A 358 18.44 8.54 -13.31
N TYR A 359 18.42 9.29 -12.22
CA TYR A 359 17.64 10.53 -12.14
C TYR A 359 18.19 11.60 -13.09
N GLU A 360 19.51 11.76 -13.20
CA GLU A 360 20.12 12.72 -14.13
C GLU A 360 19.96 12.30 -15.60
N GLU A 361 20.02 11.00 -15.90
CA GLU A 361 19.64 10.48 -17.23
C GLU A 361 18.19 10.80 -17.56
N TRP A 362 17.27 10.50 -16.63
CA TRP A 362 15.84 10.80 -16.79
C TRP A 362 15.61 12.30 -16.97
N ARG A 363 16.28 13.15 -16.19
CA ARG A 363 16.12 14.62 -16.23
C ARG A 363 16.50 15.24 -17.58
N LYS A 364 17.43 14.62 -18.32
CA LYS A 364 17.86 15.08 -19.67
C LYS A 364 16.86 14.72 -20.77
N GLN A 365 15.90 13.84 -20.49
CA GLN A 365 14.86 13.48 -21.44
C GLN A 365 13.90 14.65 -21.65
N ASP A 366 13.20 14.65 -22.79
CA ASP A 366 12.16 15.64 -23.06
C ASP A 366 10.91 15.35 -22.22
N HIS A 367 10.61 16.26 -21.29
CA HIS A 367 9.43 16.22 -20.43
C HIS A 367 8.40 17.27 -20.85
N THR A 368 8.08 17.33 -22.15
CA THR A 368 7.05 18.23 -22.66
C THR A 368 5.65 17.68 -22.36
N PRO A 369 4.78 18.42 -21.64
CA PRO A 369 3.42 17.98 -21.37
C PRO A 369 2.56 17.97 -22.63
N ASP A 370 1.49 17.19 -22.63
CA ASP A 370 0.46 17.27 -23.68
C ASP A 370 -0.17 18.67 -23.64
N SER A 371 -0.23 19.36 -24.78
CA SER A 371 -0.70 20.74 -24.85
C SER A 371 -2.13 20.90 -24.35
N ASN A 372 -3.01 19.93 -24.62
CA ASN A 372 -4.42 20.00 -24.22
C ASN A 372 -4.56 19.81 -22.69
N ILE A 373 -3.77 18.89 -22.12
CA ILE A 373 -3.74 18.69 -20.66
C ILE A 373 -3.13 19.92 -19.99
N ALA A 374 -2.05 20.47 -20.54
CA ALA A 374 -1.41 21.68 -20.02
C ALA A 374 -2.36 22.90 -20.03
N GLU A 375 -3.13 23.08 -21.11
CA GLU A 375 -4.13 24.14 -21.24
C GLU A 375 -5.25 23.97 -20.20
N ALA A 376 -5.85 22.77 -20.10
CA ALA A 376 -6.90 22.52 -19.13
C ALA A 376 -6.41 22.67 -17.67
N LEU A 377 -5.19 22.23 -17.37
CA LEU A 377 -4.56 22.45 -16.06
C LEU A 377 -4.29 23.93 -15.79
N ALA A 378 -4.04 24.74 -16.83
CA ALA A 378 -3.83 26.17 -16.71
C ALA A 378 -5.14 26.91 -16.37
N GLU A 379 -6.28 26.49 -16.91
CA GLU A 379 -7.61 27.04 -16.55
C GLU A 379 -7.94 26.84 -15.07
N LEU A 380 -7.63 25.67 -14.51
CA LEU A 380 -7.77 25.43 -13.08
C LEU A 380 -6.86 26.39 -12.26
N ARG A 381 -5.89 27.07 -12.92
CA ARG A 381 -4.96 28.14 -12.41
C ARG A 381 -5.56 28.98 -11.31
N GLU A 382 -6.77 29.38 -11.62
CA GLU A 382 -7.45 30.50 -11.01
C GLU A 382 -8.07 30.13 -9.66
N ASN A 383 -8.20 28.83 -9.35
CA ASN A 383 -8.75 28.37 -8.09
C ASN A 383 -7.84 27.34 -7.39
N PRO A 384 -7.09 27.75 -6.35
CA PRO A 384 -6.13 26.89 -5.68
C PRO A 384 -6.76 25.77 -4.85
N ARG A 385 -8.08 25.75 -4.65
CA ARG A 385 -8.77 24.68 -3.89
C ARG A 385 -9.16 23.47 -4.76
N GLN A 386 -8.95 23.56 -6.07
CA GLN A 386 -9.33 22.50 -6.99
C GLN A 386 -8.44 21.25 -6.80
N ARG A 387 -9.09 20.09 -6.93
CA ARG A 387 -8.49 18.78 -6.78
C ARG A 387 -8.45 18.09 -8.14
N VAL A 388 -7.27 17.57 -8.48
CA VAL A 388 -7.04 16.88 -9.74
C VAL A 388 -6.67 15.42 -9.45
N LEU A 389 -7.30 14.49 -10.16
CA LEU A 389 -6.93 13.09 -10.15
C LEU A 389 -6.32 12.71 -11.50
N PHE A 390 -5.19 12.03 -11.49
CA PHE A 390 -4.61 11.37 -12.66
C PHE A 390 -4.82 9.86 -12.53
N ILE A 391 -5.31 9.21 -13.59
CA ILE A 391 -5.49 7.76 -13.68
C ILE A 391 -4.66 7.24 -14.86
N GLY A 392 -3.79 6.25 -14.61
CA GLY A 392 -2.97 5.59 -15.65
C GLY A 392 -1.83 6.45 -16.21
N CYS A 393 -1.50 7.58 -15.57
CA CYS A 393 -0.54 8.56 -16.08
C CYS A 393 0.83 7.94 -16.44
N HIS A 394 1.07 7.80 -17.75
CA HIS A 394 2.33 7.34 -18.34
C HIS A 394 3.19 8.48 -18.89
N LYS A 395 2.67 9.72 -18.90
CA LYS A 395 3.39 10.93 -19.33
C LYS A 395 3.68 11.82 -18.12
N GLU A 396 4.88 11.67 -17.57
CA GLU A 396 5.31 12.30 -16.31
C GLU A 396 5.24 13.83 -16.37
N ALA A 397 5.51 14.39 -17.55
CA ALA A 397 5.44 15.82 -17.83
C ALA A 397 4.09 16.46 -17.44
N ASN A 398 2.98 15.74 -17.57
CA ASN A 398 1.66 16.27 -17.19
C ASN A 398 1.53 16.43 -15.68
N ILE A 399 2.06 15.48 -14.90
CA ILE A 399 2.10 15.57 -13.44
C ILE A 399 2.97 16.75 -13.01
N LEU A 400 4.17 16.87 -13.59
CA LEU A 400 5.10 17.95 -13.27
C LEU A 400 4.50 19.31 -13.64
N SER A 401 3.85 19.42 -14.80
CA SER A 401 3.14 20.63 -15.22
C SER A 401 1.98 20.98 -14.28
N ALA A 402 1.21 19.99 -13.83
CA ALA A 402 0.12 20.19 -12.87
C ALA A 402 0.64 20.70 -11.52
N ALA A 403 1.77 20.16 -11.06
CA ALA A 403 2.40 20.49 -9.79
C ALA A 403 3.19 21.82 -9.83
N ASN A 404 3.67 22.23 -11.00
CA ASN A 404 4.47 23.44 -11.16
C ASN A 404 3.59 24.70 -11.04
N ALA A 405 3.66 25.36 -9.89
CA ALA A 405 3.09 26.69 -9.68
C ALA A 405 4.13 27.75 -10.10
N LYS A 406 4.04 28.25 -11.33
CA LYS A 406 4.99 29.24 -11.89
C LYS A 406 5.28 30.46 -11.01
N ASP A 407 4.36 30.82 -10.10
CA ASP A 407 4.46 32.08 -9.35
C ASP A 407 4.75 31.93 -7.86
N GLY A 408 5.03 30.72 -7.35
CA GLY A 408 5.36 30.47 -5.93
C GLY A 408 4.28 30.88 -4.91
N LYS A 409 3.12 31.37 -5.37
CA LYS A 409 2.07 31.99 -4.54
C LYS A 409 0.79 31.15 -4.39
N ASN A 410 0.72 29.93 -4.93
CA ASN A 410 -0.47 29.10 -4.74
C ASN A 410 -0.21 27.59 -4.67
N PRO A 411 0.48 27.09 -3.62
CA PRO A 411 0.71 25.67 -3.43
C PRO A 411 -0.46 25.01 -2.69
N LEU A 412 -1.69 25.04 -3.21
CA LEU A 412 -2.83 24.37 -2.54
C LEU A 412 -3.68 23.45 -3.44
N ARG A 413 -3.25 23.21 -4.68
CA ARG A 413 -3.85 22.13 -5.47
C ARG A 413 -3.49 20.78 -4.90
N ARG A 414 -4.51 19.96 -4.65
CA ARG A 414 -4.32 18.56 -4.31
C ARG A 414 -4.28 17.76 -5.61
N ILE A 415 -3.17 17.08 -5.85
CA ILE A 415 -2.98 16.24 -7.03
C ILE A 415 -2.87 14.81 -6.55
N ASP A 416 -3.79 13.97 -6.99
CA ASP A 416 -3.76 12.55 -6.70
C ASP A 416 -3.43 11.79 -7.97
N ILE A 417 -2.62 10.74 -7.85
CA ILE A 417 -2.13 9.97 -8.98
C ILE A 417 -2.36 8.49 -8.66
N MET A 418 -3.17 7.84 -9.49
CA MET A 418 -3.45 6.42 -9.45
C MET A 418 -2.82 5.79 -10.70
N SER A 419 -1.87 4.89 -10.52
CA SER A 419 -1.16 4.25 -11.64
C SER A 419 -0.80 2.81 -11.31
N HIS A 420 -0.72 1.97 -12.34
CA HIS A 420 -0.21 0.60 -12.24
C HIS A 420 1.33 0.55 -12.34
N GLY A 421 1.97 1.66 -12.74
CA GLY A 421 3.40 1.73 -13.03
C GLY A 421 4.21 2.41 -11.93
N ARG A 422 5.27 1.75 -11.45
CA ARG A 422 6.17 2.27 -10.39
C ARG A 422 7.54 2.73 -10.90
N GLY A 423 7.92 2.35 -12.12
CA GLY A 423 9.30 2.48 -12.62
C GLY A 423 9.87 3.89 -12.61
N LYS A 424 9.04 4.91 -12.84
CA LYS A 424 9.46 6.32 -12.87
C LYS A 424 8.97 7.14 -11.67
N GLN A 425 8.18 6.54 -10.79
CA GLN A 425 7.57 7.23 -9.64
C GLN A 425 8.63 7.90 -8.76
N ALA A 426 9.76 7.22 -8.53
CA ALA A 426 10.88 7.77 -7.76
C ALA A 426 11.43 9.07 -8.36
N PHE A 427 11.60 9.14 -9.68
CA PHE A 427 12.14 10.32 -10.36
C PHE A 427 11.15 11.49 -10.33
N ILE A 428 9.85 11.21 -10.52
CA ILE A 428 8.79 12.21 -10.39
C ILE A 428 8.78 12.78 -8.96
N MET A 429 8.84 11.92 -7.94
CA MET A 429 8.89 12.33 -6.54
C MET A 429 10.11 13.20 -6.24
N GLN A 430 11.28 12.88 -6.79
CA GLN A 430 12.49 13.68 -6.64
C GLN A 430 12.33 15.07 -7.27
N ALA A 431 11.76 15.14 -8.47
CA ALA A 431 11.46 16.41 -9.12
C ALA A 431 10.43 17.23 -8.32
N LEU A 432 9.38 16.59 -7.78
CA LEU A 432 8.37 17.23 -6.93
C LEU A 432 8.97 17.77 -5.63
N ASN A 433 9.87 17.04 -4.99
CA ASN A 433 10.64 17.51 -3.84
C ASN A 433 11.45 18.77 -4.19
N GLY A 434 12.14 18.78 -5.34
CA GLY A 434 12.88 19.94 -5.84
C GLY A 434 11.98 21.17 -6.09
N MET A 435 10.75 20.94 -6.53
CA MET A 435 9.73 21.99 -6.72
C MET A 435 8.98 22.36 -5.42
N ARG A 436 9.20 21.65 -4.31
CA ARG A 436 8.44 21.77 -3.06
C ARG A 436 6.92 21.56 -3.24
N ALA A 437 6.55 20.66 -4.16
CA ALA A 437 5.15 20.34 -4.45
C ALA A 437 4.60 19.28 -3.48
N MET A 438 4.24 19.69 -2.27
CA MET A 438 3.91 18.79 -1.14
C MET A 438 2.47 18.24 -1.12
N ASN A 439 1.63 18.66 -2.07
CA ASN A 439 0.21 18.27 -2.14
C ASN A 439 -0.07 17.22 -3.22
N VAL A 440 0.98 16.52 -3.65
CA VAL A 440 0.86 15.39 -4.58
C VAL A 440 0.81 14.09 -3.78
N ARG A 441 -0.03 13.15 -4.18
CA ARG A 441 -0.07 11.80 -3.60
C ARG A 441 -0.11 10.76 -4.68
N PHE A 442 0.72 9.74 -4.53
CA PHE A 442 0.76 8.60 -5.44
C PHE A 442 0.12 7.40 -4.77
N ARG A 443 -0.59 6.59 -5.55
CA ARG A 443 -1.03 5.28 -5.13
C ARG A 443 -0.89 4.33 -6.29
N ASN A 444 -0.20 3.23 -6.04
CA ASN A 444 -0.18 2.10 -6.94
C ASN A 444 -1.54 1.39 -6.87
N VAL A 445 -2.21 1.25 -8.02
CA VAL A 445 -3.50 0.57 -8.14
C VAL A 445 -3.36 -0.48 -9.24
N GLU A 446 -3.58 -1.74 -8.87
CA GLU A 446 -3.46 -2.88 -9.80
C GLU A 446 -4.60 -2.88 -10.82
N ASP A 447 -5.83 -2.64 -10.36
CA ASP A 447 -7.02 -2.54 -11.21
C ASP A 447 -7.53 -1.08 -11.22
N LEU A 448 -7.15 -0.33 -12.26
CA LEU A 448 -7.62 1.04 -12.45
C LEU A 448 -9.12 1.14 -12.80
N GLY A 449 -9.77 0.01 -13.14
CA GLY A 449 -11.20 -0.09 -13.34
C GLY A 449 -12.00 -0.28 -12.04
N ASN A 450 -11.31 -0.37 -10.90
CA ASN A 450 -11.91 -0.43 -9.58
C ASN A 450 -11.06 0.40 -8.60
N ILE A 451 -11.23 1.73 -8.62
CA ILE A 451 -10.42 2.63 -7.80
C ILE A 451 -10.97 2.63 -6.38
N PRO A 452 -10.18 2.19 -5.38
CA PRO A 452 -10.61 2.07 -3.98
C PRO A 452 -10.59 3.43 -3.25
N ILE A 453 -11.34 4.39 -3.79
CA ILE A 453 -11.64 5.72 -3.27
C ILE A 453 -13.13 5.96 -3.46
N GLY A 454 -13.77 6.66 -2.52
CA GLY A 454 -15.11 7.21 -2.77
C GLY A 454 -16.26 6.38 -2.21
N GLU A 455 -16.09 5.09 -1.92
CA GLU A 455 -17.19 4.23 -1.43
C GLU A 455 -17.84 4.77 -0.14
N PHE A 456 -17.06 5.46 0.68
CA PHE A 456 -17.51 6.08 1.95
C PHE A 456 -17.52 7.61 1.91
N TYR A 457 -17.30 8.20 0.74
CA TYR A 457 -17.44 9.65 0.58
C TYR A 457 -18.81 9.93 -0.01
N GLU A 458 -19.62 10.69 0.73
CA GLU A 458 -20.97 11.09 0.31
C GLU A 458 -20.96 11.96 -0.97
N GLU A 459 -19.82 12.54 -1.33
CA GLU A 459 -19.67 13.44 -2.48
C GLU A 459 -18.45 13.08 -3.34
N PRO A 460 -18.55 13.19 -4.68
CA PRO A 460 -17.40 13.05 -5.55
C PRO A 460 -16.31 14.08 -5.21
N LEU A 461 -15.05 13.68 -5.39
CA LEU A 461 -13.93 14.36 -4.75
C LEU A 461 -13.18 15.33 -5.66
N TYR A 462 -13.26 15.17 -6.97
CA TYR A 462 -12.34 15.83 -7.90
C TYR A 462 -13.03 16.81 -8.84
N ASP A 463 -12.40 17.96 -9.05
CA ASP A 463 -12.87 18.98 -9.99
C ASP A 463 -12.45 18.62 -11.43
N MET A 464 -11.37 17.85 -11.56
CA MET A 464 -10.88 17.32 -12.83
C MET A 464 -10.30 15.92 -12.64
N VAL A 465 -10.60 15.02 -13.57
CA VAL A 465 -9.98 13.70 -13.69
C VAL A 465 -9.30 13.58 -15.04
N VAL A 466 -8.02 13.26 -15.05
CA VAL A 466 -7.22 13.05 -16.26
C VAL A 466 -6.96 11.56 -16.40
N VAL A 467 -7.55 10.95 -17.43
CA VAL A 467 -7.38 9.54 -17.78
C VAL A 467 -6.35 9.43 -18.88
N GLN A 468 -5.28 8.68 -18.62
CA GLN A 468 -4.26 8.38 -19.62
C GLN A 468 -4.09 6.88 -19.67
N THR A 469 -4.64 6.24 -20.69
CA THR A 469 -4.50 4.80 -20.88
C THR A 469 -3.29 4.50 -21.78
N SER A 470 -2.62 3.40 -21.49
CA SER A 470 -1.57 2.84 -22.33
C SER A 470 -2.15 1.83 -23.31
N ALA A 471 -1.37 1.44 -24.33
CA ALA A 471 -1.79 0.36 -25.24
C ALA A 471 -2.03 -0.98 -24.50
N ALA A 472 -1.34 -1.21 -23.37
CA ALA A 472 -1.52 -2.39 -22.54
C ALA A 472 -2.92 -2.43 -21.91
N ASP A 473 -3.47 -1.26 -21.54
CA ASP A 473 -4.82 -1.15 -20.95
C ASP A 473 -5.93 -1.46 -21.99
N CYS A 474 -5.60 -1.42 -23.28
CA CYS A 474 -6.53 -1.68 -24.37
C CYS A 474 -6.60 -3.16 -24.80
N CYS A 475 -5.76 -4.04 -24.24
CA CYS A 475 -5.56 -5.40 -24.74
C CYS A 475 -6.74 -6.36 -24.49
N GLU A 476 -7.62 -6.07 -23.52
CA GLU A 476 -8.80 -6.90 -23.20
C GLU A 476 -10.09 -6.39 -23.87
N GLY A 477 -10.04 -6.23 -25.20
CA GLY A 477 -11.22 -5.82 -25.98
C GLY A 477 -11.76 -4.43 -25.64
N GLY A 478 -10.95 -3.57 -25.00
CA GLY A 478 -11.32 -2.22 -24.59
C GLY A 478 -12.27 -2.12 -23.39
N HIS A 479 -12.67 -3.25 -22.79
CA HIS A 479 -13.58 -3.24 -21.65
C HIS A 479 -12.95 -2.59 -20.42
N GLN A 480 -11.65 -2.76 -20.22
CA GLN A 480 -10.90 -2.14 -19.12
C GLN A 480 -10.87 -0.62 -19.22
N VAL A 481 -10.68 -0.08 -20.43
CA VAL A 481 -10.72 1.37 -20.67
C VAL A 481 -12.09 1.94 -20.31
N CYS A 482 -13.19 1.28 -20.72
CA CYS A 482 -14.54 1.71 -20.35
C CYS A 482 -14.70 1.77 -18.83
N LYS A 483 -14.27 0.75 -18.09
CA LYS A 483 -14.32 0.74 -16.62
C LYS A 483 -13.53 1.89 -15.99
N ILE A 484 -12.34 2.19 -16.52
CA ILE A 484 -11.52 3.32 -16.04
C ILE A 484 -12.28 4.65 -16.20
N PHE A 485 -12.97 4.85 -17.33
CA PHE A 485 -13.78 6.05 -17.54
C PHE A 485 -15.05 6.08 -16.68
N GLU A 486 -15.69 4.93 -16.44
CA GLU A 486 -16.80 4.81 -15.47
C GLU A 486 -16.34 5.21 -14.07
N GLU A 487 -15.17 4.73 -13.64
CA GLU A 487 -14.56 5.11 -12.36
C GLU A 487 -14.19 6.59 -12.30
N ALA A 488 -13.62 7.14 -13.37
CA ALA A 488 -13.36 8.58 -13.48
C ALA A 488 -14.65 9.40 -13.32
N SER A 489 -15.76 8.93 -13.91
CA SER A 489 -17.08 9.56 -13.84
C SER A 489 -17.68 9.49 -12.44
N ARG A 490 -17.46 8.39 -11.73
CA ARG A 490 -17.87 8.23 -10.33
C ARG A 490 -17.14 9.19 -9.40
N LEU A 491 -15.87 9.52 -9.71
CA LEU A 491 -14.99 10.30 -8.85
C LEU A 491 -15.01 11.82 -9.12
N VAL A 492 -15.49 12.24 -10.30
CA VAL A 492 -15.60 13.65 -10.68
C VAL A 492 -16.86 14.30 -10.10
N LYS A 493 -16.74 15.53 -9.60
CA LYS A 493 -17.87 16.32 -9.09
C LYS A 493 -18.89 16.64 -10.18
N PRO A 494 -20.16 16.87 -9.82
CA PRO A 494 -21.12 17.49 -10.72
C PRO A 494 -20.55 18.80 -11.31
N GLY A 495 -20.52 18.90 -12.64
CA GLY A 495 -19.92 20.01 -13.37
C GLY A 495 -18.39 20.00 -13.49
N GLY A 496 -17.71 18.97 -12.96
CA GLY A 496 -16.28 18.75 -13.18
C GLY A 496 -15.97 18.21 -14.59
N ARG A 497 -14.68 18.02 -14.88
CA ARG A 497 -14.22 17.63 -16.23
C ARG A 497 -13.46 16.31 -16.22
N ILE A 498 -13.64 15.52 -17.26
CA ILE A 498 -12.80 14.36 -17.55
C ILE A 498 -12.01 14.64 -18.83
N ILE A 499 -10.71 14.42 -18.77
CA ILE A 499 -9.81 14.59 -19.92
C ILE A 499 -9.22 13.22 -20.25
N GLY A 500 -9.38 12.78 -21.50
CA GLY A 500 -8.87 11.52 -21.99
C GLY A 500 -8.01 11.71 -23.24
N THR A 501 -7.13 10.75 -23.54
CA THR A 501 -6.47 10.65 -24.85
C THR A 501 -7.50 10.23 -25.92
N LEU A 502 -7.60 10.98 -27.03
CA LEU A 502 -8.72 10.85 -28.00
C LEU A 502 -8.92 9.45 -28.56
N HIS A 503 -7.82 8.74 -28.75
CA HIS A 503 -7.84 7.40 -29.33
C HIS A 503 -8.66 6.41 -28.50
N ASP A 504 -8.79 6.66 -27.19
CA ASP A 504 -9.51 5.80 -26.25
C ASP A 504 -10.96 6.23 -26.10
N VAL A 505 -11.25 7.54 -26.22
CA VAL A 505 -12.60 8.09 -26.14
C VAL A 505 -13.43 7.71 -27.37
N ASP A 506 -12.89 7.91 -28.58
CA ASP A 506 -13.65 7.69 -29.82
C ASP A 506 -13.97 6.22 -30.10
N ARG A 507 -13.09 5.29 -29.71
CA ARG A 507 -13.30 3.84 -29.91
C ARG A 507 -14.37 3.25 -28.99
N HIS A 508 -14.59 3.88 -27.84
CA HIS A 508 -15.40 3.32 -26.76
C HIS A 508 -16.63 4.16 -26.42
N ARG A 509 -16.83 5.30 -27.09
CA ARG A 509 -17.93 6.23 -26.85
C ARG A 509 -19.31 5.57 -26.82
N ASP A 510 -19.58 4.65 -27.75
CA ASP A 510 -20.88 3.95 -27.84
C ASP A 510 -21.13 2.97 -26.68
N GLY A 511 -20.07 2.59 -25.94
CA GLY A 511 -20.14 1.71 -24.78
C GLY A 511 -20.06 2.43 -23.42
N MET A 512 -19.70 3.72 -23.39
CA MET A 512 -19.53 4.46 -22.14
C MET A 512 -20.87 5.00 -21.62
N ARG A 513 -21.21 4.69 -20.37
CA ARG A 513 -22.34 5.31 -19.66
C ARG A 513 -21.84 6.51 -18.85
N LEU A 514 -21.72 7.67 -19.51
CA LEU A 514 -21.30 8.91 -18.84
C LEU A 514 -22.52 9.70 -18.35
N PRO A 515 -22.49 10.27 -17.13
CA PRO A 515 -23.51 11.19 -16.68
C PRO A 515 -23.57 12.46 -17.56
N GLU A 516 -24.77 13.02 -17.76
CA GLU A 516 -24.99 14.20 -18.63
C GLU A 516 -24.20 15.46 -18.21
N TYR A 517 -23.78 15.54 -16.95
CA TYR A 517 -23.03 16.68 -16.40
C TYR A 517 -21.51 16.57 -16.59
N VAL A 518 -21.01 15.48 -17.20
CA VAL A 518 -19.58 15.25 -17.39
C VAL A 518 -19.14 15.72 -18.77
N ASN A 519 -18.22 16.69 -18.80
CA ASN A 519 -17.58 17.12 -20.04
C ASN A 519 -16.34 16.27 -20.32
N VAL A 520 -16.34 15.53 -21.43
CA VAL A 520 -15.16 14.79 -21.92
C VAL A 520 -14.44 15.60 -22.98
N VAL A 521 -13.17 15.92 -22.73
CA VAL A 521 -12.28 16.58 -23.70
C VAL A 521 -11.24 15.57 -24.16
N GLY A 522 -11.17 15.33 -25.46
CA GLY A 522 -10.14 14.48 -26.05
C GLY A 522 -8.86 15.25 -26.36
N SER A 523 -7.68 14.67 -26.10
CA SER A 523 -6.39 15.19 -26.61
C SER A 523 -5.98 14.52 -27.93
N LEU A 524 -5.89 15.29 -29.03
CA LEU A 524 -5.38 14.78 -30.31
C LEU A 524 -3.87 14.52 -30.15
N GLN A 525 -3.45 13.26 -30.13
CA GLN A 525 -2.06 12.94 -30.42
C GLN A 525 -1.87 12.89 -31.93
N ASN A 526 -0.95 13.70 -32.44
CA ASN A 526 -0.58 13.75 -33.86
C ASN A 526 -0.03 12.40 -34.33
N SER A 527 -0.90 11.46 -34.73
CA SER A 527 -0.57 10.50 -35.76
C SER A 527 -1.14 11.04 -37.07
N SER A 528 -0.29 11.18 -38.08
CA SER A 528 -0.61 11.70 -39.42
C SER A 528 -1.75 10.95 -40.12
N ASP A 529 -2.17 9.80 -39.61
CA ASP A 529 -3.22 8.96 -40.20
C ASP A 529 -4.64 9.30 -39.70
N THR A 530 -4.81 10.03 -38.58
CA THR A 530 -6.15 10.24 -37.99
C THR A 530 -6.87 11.50 -38.53
N MET A 531 -6.14 12.44 -39.15
CA MET A 531 -6.76 13.65 -39.73
C MET A 531 -7.68 13.35 -40.93
N ALA A 532 -7.54 12.21 -41.59
CA ALA A 532 -8.40 11.82 -42.70
C ALA A 532 -9.82 11.40 -42.25
N VAL A 533 -9.97 10.84 -41.05
CA VAL A 533 -11.27 10.29 -40.58
C VAL A 533 -12.18 11.37 -40.03
N HIS A 534 -11.64 12.44 -39.45
CA HIS A 534 -12.47 13.48 -38.83
C HIS A 534 -13.03 14.50 -39.84
N ALA A 535 -12.30 14.77 -40.94
CA ALA A 535 -12.78 15.65 -42.02
C ALA A 535 -13.99 15.07 -42.79
N GLN A 536 -14.15 13.75 -42.81
CA GLN A 536 -15.29 13.10 -43.49
C GLN A 536 -16.58 13.06 -42.66
N ARG A 537 -16.51 13.09 -41.31
CA ARG A 537 -17.69 13.00 -40.43
C ARG A 537 -18.31 14.34 -40.04
N VAL A 538 -17.54 15.43 -40.03
CA VAL A 538 -18.11 16.78 -39.82
C VAL A 538 -18.94 17.23 -41.04
N ALA A 539 -18.73 16.62 -42.21
CA ALA A 539 -19.49 16.91 -43.42
C ALA A 539 -20.89 16.24 -43.49
N SER A 540 -21.20 15.26 -42.63
CA SER A 540 -22.44 14.47 -42.72
C SER A 540 -23.47 14.79 -41.64
N GLY A 541 -23.58 16.05 -41.22
CA GLY A 541 -24.40 16.50 -40.10
C GLY A 541 -25.77 15.80 -39.96
N THR A 542 -25.97 15.13 -38.85
CA THR A 542 -27.28 14.76 -38.29
C THR A 542 -27.17 14.79 -36.78
N HIS A 543 -28.03 15.62 -36.17
CA HIS A 543 -28.20 15.85 -34.74
C HIS A 543 -28.81 14.66 -34.01
#